data_AF-A0A933FWK1-F1
#
_entry.id   AF-A0A933FWK1-F1
#
_cell.length_a   1.000
_cell.length_b   1.000
_cell.length_c   1.000
_cell.angle_alpha   90.00
_cell.angle_beta   90.00
_cell.angle_gamma   90.00
#
_symmetry.space_group_name_H-M   'P 1'
#
loop_
_entity.id
_entity.type
_entity.pdbx_description
1 polymer ?
#
loop_
_entity_poly.entity_id
_entity_poly.type
_entity_poly.pdbx_seq_one_letter_code
_entity_poly.pdbx_strand_id
1 'polypeptide(L)'
;MAFKLSSIKLHNRILLALVFGALFGVIFNISKYQLQITYVDPRGTSVTQTVEDWSSITFYGETNLTEATFGAEDQLKILGYYNNLGKTAKPATVIRVQLRNGQSEEFRNIKSLEKVKTIAVQIKPVGTLFIRLLMFVAIPLVLASLIVGASSLGDVRKVGRIGAKTITIYICTTAIAITVGLLLVNYVEPGTRLGVDAREKLMLGFQGNIQEKIQQGAEIDIVDMLVNIVSTNPISAMANGEMLQIVFFALMVGVSLTLIPKEKAASVVSFFDGFSDLMIQMIHLIMKIAPYGVFALIAATVGEFGFEILQTLGWYAATLVLGLCIHMFIVLGGIVRVFSGLSPLRFFRGLKDVMLIAFSSSSSAATLPV
;
A
#
# COMPACT_ATOMS: atom_id res chain seq x y z
N MET A 1 -32.20 9.08 -14.97
CA MET A 1 -31.55 10.41 -14.83
C MET A 1 -30.03 10.21 -14.81
N ALA A 2 -29.42 10.00 -15.98
CA ALA A 2 -27.98 9.76 -16.09
C ALA A 2 -27.27 11.13 -16.11
N PHE A 3 -26.67 11.51 -14.98
CA PHE A 3 -25.85 12.72 -14.88
C PHE A 3 -24.76 12.67 -15.96
N LYS A 4 -24.70 13.71 -16.81
CA LYS A 4 -23.62 13.99 -17.77
C LYS A 4 -22.28 14.15 -17.03
N LEU A 5 -21.63 13.03 -16.68
CA LEU A 5 -20.24 13.01 -16.21
C LEU A 5 -19.23 12.97 -17.38
N SER A 6 -19.69 13.03 -18.63
CA SER A 6 -18.83 12.84 -19.81
C SER A 6 -18.05 14.07 -20.28
N SER A 7 -18.21 15.25 -19.65
CA SER A 7 -17.42 16.45 -20.00
C SER A 7 -16.16 16.63 -19.17
N ILE A 8 -16.01 15.87 -18.08
CA ILE A 8 -14.89 16.02 -17.13
C ILE A 8 -13.76 15.06 -17.53
N LYS A 9 -12.55 15.60 -17.73
CA LYS A 9 -11.34 14.83 -18.02
C LYS A 9 -11.07 13.80 -16.91
N LEU A 10 -10.49 12.66 -17.27
CA LEU A 10 -10.30 11.54 -16.35
C LEU A 10 -9.54 11.91 -15.07
N HIS A 11 -8.40 12.59 -15.16
CA HIS A 11 -7.64 13.09 -14.00
C HIS A 11 -8.52 13.92 -13.04
N ASN A 12 -9.42 14.76 -13.55
CA ASN A 12 -10.31 15.55 -12.70
C ASN A 12 -11.34 14.67 -11.99
N ARG A 13 -11.84 13.62 -12.64
CA ARG A 13 -12.73 12.64 -12.01
C ARG A 13 -12.02 11.87 -10.90
N ILE A 14 -10.76 11.48 -11.12
CA ILE A 14 -9.94 10.81 -10.12
C ILE A 14 -9.65 11.74 -8.93
N LEU A 15 -9.30 13.01 -9.19
CA LEU A 15 -9.06 13.99 -8.14
C LEU A 15 -10.31 14.25 -7.29
N LEU A 16 -11.47 14.42 -7.94
CA LEU A 16 -12.75 14.57 -7.23
C LEU A 16 -13.07 13.33 -6.39
N ALA A 17 -12.89 12.13 -6.96
CA ALA A 17 -13.07 10.87 -6.23
C ALA A 17 -12.16 10.77 -5.00
N LEU A 18 -10.91 11.20 -5.10
CA LEU A 18 -9.96 11.22 -3.99
C LEU A 18 -10.45 12.16 -2.87
N VAL A 19 -10.84 13.39 -3.21
CA VAL A 19 -11.32 14.38 -2.22
C VAL A 19 -12.62 13.92 -1.57
N PHE A 20 -13.61 13.49 -2.37
CA PHE A 20 -14.88 13.00 -1.85
C PHE A 20 -14.71 11.71 -1.05
N GLY A 21 -13.82 10.82 -1.46
CA GLY A 21 -13.49 9.61 -0.71
C GLY A 21 -12.92 9.94 0.65
N ALA A 22 -11.99 10.90 0.72
CA ALA A 22 -11.42 11.34 1.99
C ALA A 22 -12.49 11.92 2.92
N LEU A 23 -13.35 12.82 2.40
CA LEU A 23 -14.46 13.40 3.18
C LEU A 23 -15.43 12.32 3.66
N PHE A 24 -15.79 11.37 2.79
CA PHE A 24 -16.66 10.25 3.14
C PHE A 24 -16.04 9.38 4.24
N GLY A 25 -14.73 9.10 4.15
CA GLY A 25 -14.00 8.37 5.18
C GLY A 25 -13.98 9.10 6.53
N VAL A 26 -13.86 10.43 6.55
CA VAL A 26 -13.93 11.23 7.79
C VAL A 26 -15.32 11.14 8.42
N ILE A 27 -16.39 11.25 7.62
CA ILE A 27 -17.78 11.23 8.10
C ILE A 27 -18.16 9.84 8.63
N PHE A 28 -17.72 8.77 7.96
CA PHE A 28 -18.06 7.38 8.28
C PHE A 28 -16.86 6.62 8.87
N ASN A 29 -16.09 7.27 9.74
CA ASN A 29 -14.94 6.62 10.38
C ASN A 29 -15.35 5.59 11.43
N ILE A 30 -14.49 4.60 11.66
CA ILE A 30 -14.70 3.61 12.73
C ILE A 30 -14.67 4.33 14.09
N SER A 31 -15.71 4.13 14.89
CA SER A 31 -15.75 4.61 16.26
C SER A 31 -14.70 3.91 17.12
N LYS A 32 -13.96 4.70 17.90
CA LYS A 32 -12.98 4.19 18.88
C LYS A 32 -13.64 3.53 20.08
N TYR A 33 -14.92 3.80 20.31
CA TYR A 33 -15.69 3.37 21.48
C TYR A 33 -16.69 2.26 21.14
N GLN A 34 -16.48 1.54 20.03
CA GLN A 34 -17.29 0.39 19.63
C GLN A 34 -16.40 -0.82 19.33
N LEU A 35 -16.75 -1.99 19.86
CA LEU A 35 -16.06 -3.26 19.59
C LEU A 35 -17.07 -4.33 19.23
N GLN A 36 -16.70 -5.20 18.30
CA GLN A 36 -17.51 -6.34 17.91
C GLN A 36 -16.88 -7.62 18.48
N ILE A 37 -17.60 -8.28 19.38
CA ILE A 37 -17.17 -9.52 20.03
C ILE A 37 -17.99 -10.67 19.44
N THR A 38 -17.31 -11.64 18.83
CA THR A 38 -17.94 -12.90 18.41
C THR A 38 -17.57 -13.99 19.39
N TYR A 39 -18.55 -14.56 20.07
CA TYR A 39 -18.37 -15.58 21.10
C TYR A 39 -19.30 -16.77 20.87
N VAL A 40 -19.04 -17.89 21.54
CA VAL A 40 -19.90 -19.07 21.51
C VAL A 40 -20.74 -19.10 22.78
N ASP A 41 -22.05 -18.93 22.64
CA ASP A 41 -23.01 -19.03 23.73
C ASP A 41 -23.01 -20.47 24.31
N PRO A 42 -23.32 -20.71 25.60
CA PRO A 42 -23.53 -22.04 26.19
C PRO A 42 -24.35 -23.05 25.37
N ARG A 43 -25.17 -22.60 24.42
CA ARG A 43 -25.92 -23.44 23.45
C ARG A 43 -25.09 -23.88 22.23
N GLY A 44 -23.80 -23.55 22.17
CA GLY A 44 -22.91 -23.87 21.06
C GLY A 44 -23.08 -22.97 19.82
N THR A 45 -23.94 -21.95 19.88
CA THR A 45 -24.20 -21.05 18.75
C THR A 45 -23.22 -19.87 18.76
N SER A 46 -22.70 -19.49 17.59
CA SER A 46 -21.82 -18.31 17.48
C SER A 46 -22.67 -17.05 17.43
N VAL A 47 -22.49 -16.17 18.41
CA VAL A 47 -23.22 -14.91 18.56
C VAL A 47 -22.23 -13.76 18.40
N THR A 48 -22.60 -12.75 17.64
CA THR A 48 -21.82 -11.53 17.48
C THR A 48 -22.55 -10.39 18.15
N GLN A 49 -21.93 -9.78 19.16
CA GLN A 49 -22.47 -8.63 19.89
C GLN A 49 -21.57 -7.41 19.70
N THR A 50 -22.19 -6.26 19.47
CA THR A 50 -21.50 -4.97 19.49
C THR A 50 -21.56 -4.42 20.90
N VAL A 51 -20.39 -4.09 21.46
CA VAL A 51 -20.25 -3.46 22.76
C VAL A 51 -19.82 -2.02 22.55
N GLU A 52 -20.53 -1.10 23.18
CA GLU A 52 -20.35 0.35 23.06
C GLU A 52 -20.24 0.98 24.44
N ASP A 53 -19.68 2.19 24.54
CA ASP A 53 -19.64 2.99 25.78
C ASP A 53 -19.05 2.28 27.01
N TRP A 54 -17.98 1.50 26.82
CA TRP A 54 -17.25 0.91 27.94
C TRP A 54 -16.45 1.94 28.73
N SER A 55 -16.35 1.73 30.05
CA SER A 55 -15.40 2.40 30.92
C SER A 55 -14.07 1.66 30.93
N SER A 56 -14.11 0.33 30.99
CA SER A 56 -12.93 -0.53 31.04
C SER A 56 -13.24 -1.93 30.50
N ILE A 57 -12.26 -2.54 29.86
CA ILE A 57 -12.31 -3.94 29.43
C ILE A 57 -11.19 -4.69 30.14
N THR A 58 -11.54 -5.76 30.85
CA THR A 58 -10.58 -6.60 31.57
C THR A 58 -10.56 -7.99 30.96
N PHE A 59 -9.35 -8.47 30.65
CA PHE A 59 -9.07 -9.84 30.25
C PHE A 59 -8.54 -10.61 31.46
N TYR A 60 -9.11 -11.79 31.73
CA TYR A 60 -8.60 -12.70 32.75
C TYR A 60 -8.72 -14.15 32.29
N GLY A 61 -7.72 -14.95 32.65
CA GLY A 61 -7.77 -16.40 32.48
C GLY A 61 -8.58 -17.07 33.59
N GLU A 62 -9.10 -18.27 33.34
CA GLU A 62 -9.90 -19.05 34.31
C GLU A 62 -9.22 -19.27 35.68
N THR A 63 -7.89 -19.08 35.77
CA THR A 63 -7.08 -19.26 37.00
C THR A 63 -6.59 -17.96 37.66
N ASN A 64 -7.19 -16.79 37.37
CA ASN A 64 -6.98 -15.50 38.08
C ASN A 64 -5.54 -14.92 38.14
N LEU A 65 -4.55 -15.47 37.41
CA LEU A 65 -3.15 -15.05 37.57
C LEU A 65 -2.65 -14.01 36.55
N THR A 66 -3.45 -13.63 35.54
CA THR A 66 -3.11 -12.55 34.61
C THR A 66 -4.36 -11.72 34.29
N GLU A 67 -4.48 -10.58 34.96
CA GLU A 67 -5.50 -9.57 34.67
C GLU A 67 -4.87 -8.47 33.81
N ALA A 68 -5.42 -8.24 32.62
CA ALA A 68 -5.07 -7.09 31.79
C ALA A 68 -6.29 -6.20 31.63
N THR A 69 -6.24 -5.01 32.25
CA THR A 69 -7.33 -4.01 32.17
C THR A 69 -6.94 -2.88 31.24
N PHE A 70 -7.88 -2.51 30.37
CA PHE A 70 -7.73 -1.47 29.37
C PHE A 70 -8.84 -0.43 29.53
N GLY A 71 -8.52 0.84 29.31
CA GLY A 71 -9.49 1.94 29.44
C GLY A 71 -10.40 2.12 28.22
N ALA A 72 -11.29 3.11 28.31
CA ALA A 72 -12.24 3.47 27.25
C ALA A 72 -11.59 3.81 25.89
N GLU A 73 -10.36 4.34 25.89
CA GLU A 73 -9.66 4.77 24.66
C GLU A 73 -8.68 3.74 24.09
N ASP A 74 -8.54 2.59 24.74
CA ASP A 74 -7.48 1.62 24.46
C ASP A 74 -7.90 0.58 23.42
N GLN A 75 -8.88 0.87 22.55
CA GLN A 75 -9.44 -0.07 21.57
C GLN A 75 -8.35 -0.81 20.75
N LEU A 76 -7.31 -0.09 20.30
CA LEU A 76 -6.19 -0.69 19.58
C LEU A 76 -5.32 -1.59 20.47
N LYS A 77 -5.10 -1.22 21.74
CA LYS A 77 -4.34 -2.04 22.70
C LYS A 77 -5.12 -3.31 23.07
N ILE A 78 -6.43 -3.19 23.24
CA ILE A 78 -7.37 -4.29 23.47
C ILE A 78 -7.29 -5.32 22.33
N LEU A 79 -7.39 -4.84 21.08
CA LEU A 79 -7.29 -5.68 19.88
C LEU A 79 -5.89 -6.30 19.74
N GLY A 80 -4.83 -5.52 19.99
CA GLY A 80 -3.45 -5.98 19.93
C GLY A 80 -3.17 -7.07 20.97
N TYR A 81 -3.61 -6.87 22.21
CA TYR A 81 -3.49 -7.84 23.30
C TYR A 81 -4.19 -9.16 22.94
N TYR A 82 -5.45 -9.10 22.52
CA TYR A 82 -6.19 -10.30 22.12
C TYR A 82 -5.54 -11.02 20.94
N ASN A 83 -5.07 -10.28 19.93
CA ASN A 83 -4.45 -10.89 18.75
C ASN A 83 -3.13 -11.59 19.07
N ASN A 84 -2.35 -11.06 20.01
CA ASN A 84 -1.10 -11.63 20.50
C ASN A 84 -1.28 -12.82 21.45
N LEU A 85 -2.49 -13.09 21.95
CA LEU A 85 -2.75 -14.30 22.72
C LEU A 85 -2.50 -15.55 21.86
N GLY A 86 -1.80 -16.54 22.44
CA GLY A 86 -1.56 -17.83 21.80
C GLY A 86 -2.88 -18.53 21.43
N LYS A 87 -2.86 -19.38 20.39
CA LYS A 87 -4.05 -20.09 19.88
C LYS A 87 -4.78 -20.92 20.95
N THR A 88 -4.07 -21.39 21.97
CA THR A 88 -4.60 -22.14 23.12
C THR A 88 -5.12 -21.24 24.25
N ALA A 89 -4.64 -20.01 24.36
CA ALA A 89 -5.05 -19.05 25.40
C ALA A 89 -6.34 -18.30 25.05
N LYS A 90 -6.59 -18.04 23.75
CA LYS A 90 -7.79 -17.35 23.26
C LYS A 90 -9.13 -17.93 23.76
N PRO A 91 -9.38 -19.24 23.66
CA PRO A 91 -10.65 -19.81 24.14
C PRO A 91 -10.78 -19.82 25.67
N ALA A 92 -9.68 -19.85 26.41
CA ALA A 92 -9.65 -19.85 27.88
C ALA A 92 -9.68 -18.43 28.50
N THR A 93 -9.70 -17.39 27.66
CA THR A 93 -9.73 -16.00 28.11
C THR A 93 -11.17 -15.52 28.26
N VAL A 94 -11.48 -14.88 29.38
CA VAL A 94 -12.77 -14.21 29.61
C VAL A 94 -12.58 -12.72 29.42
N ILE A 95 -13.47 -12.09 28.66
CA ILE A 95 -13.52 -10.63 28.51
C ILE A 95 -14.68 -10.11 29.36
N ARG A 96 -14.38 -9.31 30.38
CA ARG A 96 -15.38 -8.53 31.10
C ARG A 96 -15.37 -7.11 30.58
N VAL A 97 -16.50 -6.67 30.06
CA VAL A 97 -16.72 -5.29 29.63
C VAL A 97 -17.53 -4.58 30.70
N GLN A 98 -16.96 -3.51 31.27
CA GLN A 98 -17.66 -2.65 32.19
C GLN A 98 -18.16 -1.42 31.44
N LEU A 99 -19.47 -1.21 31.47
CA LEU A 99 -20.16 -0.13 30.78
C LEU A 99 -20.20 1.13 31.66
N ARG A 100 -20.23 2.31 31.04
CA ARG A 100 -20.30 3.60 31.77
C ARG A 100 -21.56 3.76 32.63
N ASN A 101 -22.61 3.00 32.33
CA ASN A 101 -23.85 2.95 33.11
C ASN A 101 -23.74 2.08 34.39
N GLY A 102 -22.57 1.49 34.67
CA GLY A 102 -22.32 0.65 35.85
C GLY A 102 -22.65 -0.83 35.66
N GLN A 103 -23.19 -1.25 34.51
CA GLN A 103 -23.42 -2.66 34.18
C GLN A 103 -22.14 -3.33 33.69
N SER A 104 -22.04 -4.65 33.88
CA SER A 104 -20.92 -5.46 33.39
C SER A 104 -21.42 -6.63 32.57
N GLU A 105 -20.81 -6.84 31.42
CA GLU A 105 -21.07 -7.99 30.54
C GLU A 105 -19.83 -8.89 30.49
N GLU A 106 -20.01 -10.21 30.60
CA GLU A 106 -18.94 -11.19 30.51
C GLU A 106 -19.07 -12.05 29.26
N PHE A 107 -17.98 -12.16 28.51
CA PHE A 107 -17.88 -12.93 27.28
C PHE A 107 -16.86 -14.06 27.46
N ARG A 108 -17.28 -15.30 27.16
CA ARG A 108 -16.46 -16.52 27.22
C ARG A 108 -16.40 -17.17 25.85
N ASN A 109 -15.39 -18.01 25.60
CA ASN A 109 -15.22 -18.70 24.31
C ASN A 109 -15.22 -17.73 23.11
N ILE A 110 -14.41 -16.67 23.20
CA ILE A 110 -14.33 -15.65 22.14
C ILE A 110 -13.64 -16.25 20.91
N LYS A 111 -14.28 -16.11 19.76
CA LYS A 111 -13.75 -16.49 18.44
C LYS A 111 -12.99 -15.33 17.82
N SER A 112 -13.59 -14.15 17.82
CA SER A 112 -12.96 -12.95 17.25
C SER A 112 -13.34 -11.69 18.03
N LEU A 113 -12.39 -10.75 18.01
CA LEU A 113 -12.55 -9.40 18.52
C LEU A 113 -12.15 -8.46 17.39
N GLU A 114 -13.13 -7.75 16.83
CA GLU A 114 -12.94 -6.91 15.64
C GLU A 114 -13.49 -5.49 15.88
N LYS A 115 -13.00 -4.54 15.07
CA LYS A 115 -13.61 -3.21 14.98
C LYS A 115 -14.96 -3.31 14.28
N VAL A 116 -15.93 -2.51 14.70
CA VAL A 116 -17.21 -2.38 13.98
C VAL A 116 -16.96 -1.77 12.61
N LYS A 117 -17.27 -2.51 11.54
CA LYS A 117 -17.03 -2.09 10.16
C LYS A 117 -18.07 -1.05 9.74
N THR A 118 -17.62 0.15 9.39
CA THR A 118 -18.47 1.20 8.84
C THR A 118 -18.63 1.10 7.32
N ILE A 119 -19.59 1.84 6.76
CA ILE A 119 -19.84 1.88 5.31
C ILE A 119 -18.57 2.25 4.53
N ALA A 120 -17.75 3.16 5.05
CA ALA A 120 -16.46 3.53 4.45
C ALA A 120 -15.51 2.35 4.27
N VAL A 121 -15.47 1.43 5.24
CA VAL A 121 -14.63 0.23 5.16
C VAL A 121 -15.30 -0.89 4.36
N GLN A 122 -16.63 -0.95 4.36
CA GLN A 122 -17.38 -1.95 3.59
C GLN A 122 -17.27 -1.75 2.07
N ILE A 123 -17.03 -0.53 1.59
CA ILE A 123 -16.81 -0.27 0.16
C ILE A 123 -15.38 -0.60 -0.32
N LYS A 124 -14.44 -0.89 0.59
CA LYS A 124 -13.05 -1.26 0.29
C LYS A 124 -12.89 -2.33 -0.81
N PRO A 125 -13.73 -3.38 -0.90
CA PRO A 125 -13.63 -4.39 -1.97
C PRO A 125 -13.68 -3.82 -3.39
N VAL A 126 -14.39 -2.70 -3.62
CA VAL A 126 -14.42 -2.02 -4.92
C VAL A 126 -13.03 -1.47 -5.28
N GLY A 127 -12.37 -0.86 -4.29
CA GLY A 127 -10.99 -0.40 -4.41
C GLY A 127 -10.00 -1.54 -4.62
N THR A 128 -10.14 -2.62 -3.84
CA THR A 128 -9.30 -3.82 -3.97
C THR A 128 -9.45 -4.47 -5.35
N LEU A 129 -10.67 -4.57 -5.88
CA LEU A 129 -10.92 -5.07 -7.22
C LEU A 129 -10.22 -4.21 -8.28
N PHE A 130 -10.30 -2.88 -8.14
CA PHE A 130 -9.61 -1.95 -9.03
C PHE A 130 -8.09 -2.17 -9.04
N ILE A 131 -7.45 -2.28 -7.88
CA ILE A 131 -6.00 -2.55 -7.79
C ILE A 131 -5.64 -3.92 -8.39
N ARG A 132 -6.45 -4.95 -8.13
CA ARG A 132 -6.23 -6.28 -8.70
C ARG A 132 -6.33 -6.27 -10.22
N LEU A 133 -7.22 -5.48 -10.81
CA LEU A 133 -7.32 -5.32 -12.26
C LEU A 133 -6.07 -4.64 -12.84
N LEU A 134 -5.52 -3.63 -12.18
CA LEU A 134 -4.25 -3.02 -12.61
C LEU A 134 -3.08 -4.02 -12.51
N MET A 135 -2.96 -4.72 -11.38
CA MET A 135 -1.93 -5.76 -11.19
C MET A 135 -2.07 -6.92 -12.18
N PHE A 136 -3.30 -7.29 -12.55
CA PHE A 136 -3.59 -8.33 -13.54
C PHE A 136 -2.97 -8.02 -14.91
N VAL A 137 -2.95 -6.75 -15.32
CA VAL A 137 -2.37 -6.33 -16.60
C VAL A 137 -0.86 -6.01 -16.48
N ALA A 138 -0.36 -5.72 -15.28
CA ALA A 138 1.01 -5.28 -15.07
C ALA A 138 2.07 -6.29 -15.51
N ILE A 139 2.00 -7.53 -15.03
CA ILE A 139 3.04 -8.54 -15.33
C ILE A 139 3.11 -8.85 -16.83
N PRO A 140 1.99 -9.17 -17.52
CA PRO A 140 2.03 -9.45 -18.96
C PRO A 140 2.53 -8.25 -19.78
N LEU A 141 2.12 -7.03 -19.41
CA LEU A 141 2.56 -5.82 -20.08
C LEU A 141 4.05 -5.56 -19.91
N VAL A 142 4.58 -5.67 -18.68
CA VAL A 142 6.02 -5.51 -18.41
C VAL A 142 6.83 -6.47 -19.27
N LEU A 143 6.45 -7.75 -19.25
CA LEU A 143 7.13 -8.78 -20.04
C LEU A 143 7.15 -8.42 -21.53
N ALA A 144 5.98 -8.13 -22.09
CA ALA A 144 5.83 -7.85 -23.51
C ALA A 144 6.56 -6.57 -23.94
N SER A 145 6.33 -5.46 -23.22
CA SER A 145 6.93 -4.17 -23.51
C SER A 145 8.45 -4.18 -23.40
N LEU A 146 9.02 -4.90 -22.42
CA LEU A 146 10.47 -5.02 -22.29
C LEU A 146 11.10 -5.92 -23.35
N ILE A 147 10.44 -7.01 -23.76
CA ILE A 147 10.92 -7.86 -24.86
C ILE A 147 10.96 -7.05 -26.16
N VAL A 148 9.89 -6.33 -26.48
CA VAL A 148 9.81 -5.46 -27.67
C VAL A 148 10.83 -4.31 -27.57
N GLY A 149 10.88 -3.63 -26.42
CA GLY A 149 11.80 -2.52 -26.18
C GLY A 149 13.27 -2.93 -26.29
N ALA A 150 13.67 -4.02 -25.64
CA ALA A 150 15.05 -4.51 -25.68
C ALA A 150 15.45 -5.03 -27.08
N SER A 151 14.54 -5.70 -27.79
CA SER A 151 14.81 -6.18 -29.15
C SER A 151 14.91 -5.04 -30.18
N SER A 152 14.19 -3.93 -29.97
CA SER A 152 14.24 -2.76 -30.87
C SER A 152 15.57 -1.99 -30.84
N LEU A 153 16.36 -2.14 -29.78
CA LEU A 153 17.63 -1.41 -29.60
C LEU A 153 18.74 -1.91 -30.53
N GLY A 154 18.62 -3.15 -31.06
CA GLY A 154 19.47 -3.74 -32.08
C GLY A 154 20.93 -4.04 -31.70
N ASP A 155 21.41 -3.51 -30.56
CA ASP A 155 22.77 -3.74 -30.05
C ASP A 155 22.76 -3.86 -28.52
N VAL A 156 23.29 -4.98 -28.03
CA VAL A 156 23.46 -5.30 -26.59
C VAL A 156 24.22 -4.20 -25.85
N ARG A 157 25.21 -3.55 -26.49
CA ARG A 157 25.99 -2.47 -25.88
C ARG A 157 25.13 -1.24 -25.57
N LYS A 158 24.09 -0.98 -26.37
CA LYS A 158 23.15 0.12 -26.10
C LYS A 158 22.29 -0.17 -24.89
N VAL A 159 21.80 -1.42 -24.76
CA VAL A 159 21.02 -1.87 -23.59
C VAL A 159 21.84 -1.70 -22.31
N GLY A 160 23.08 -2.20 -22.29
CA GLY A 160 23.98 -2.06 -21.14
C GLY A 160 24.28 -0.61 -20.78
N ARG A 161 24.50 0.26 -21.78
CA ARG A 161 24.73 1.70 -21.56
C ARG A 161 23.51 2.41 -20.98
N ILE A 162 22.31 2.11 -21.47
CA ILE A 162 21.06 2.66 -20.95
C ILE A 162 20.86 2.17 -19.51
N GLY A 163 21.00 0.87 -19.27
CA GLY A 163 20.89 0.28 -17.94
C GLY A 163 21.84 0.91 -16.93
N ALA A 164 23.13 1.02 -17.26
CA ALA A 164 24.13 1.64 -16.40
C ALA A 164 23.77 3.11 -16.06
N LYS A 165 23.37 3.90 -17.06
CA LYS A 165 22.92 5.29 -16.83
C LYS A 165 21.70 5.35 -15.90
N THR A 166 20.73 4.46 -16.11
CA THR A 166 19.52 4.40 -15.28
C THR A 166 19.84 4.02 -13.83
N ILE A 167 20.70 3.02 -13.62
CA ILE A 167 21.16 2.62 -12.28
C ILE A 167 21.88 3.78 -11.59
N THR A 168 22.80 4.45 -12.28
CA THR A 168 23.49 5.63 -11.73
C THR A 168 22.50 6.73 -11.34
N ILE A 169 21.53 7.04 -12.21
CA ILE A 169 20.50 8.03 -11.89
C ILE A 169 19.72 7.61 -10.65
N TYR A 170 19.25 6.36 -10.56
CA TYR A 170 18.48 5.90 -9.40
C TYR A 170 19.27 5.92 -8.10
N ILE A 171 20.53 5.49 -8.10
CA ILE A 171 21.39 5.54 -6.91
C ILE A 171 21.58 7.00 -6.48
N CYS A 172 21.92 7.89 -7.41
CA CYS A 172 22.11 9.31 -7.10
C CYS A 172 20.82 9.97 -6.59
N THR A 173 19.68 9.76 -7.26
CA THR A 173 18.40 10.36 -6.82
C THR A 173 17.95 9.79 -5.48
N THR A 174 18.17 8.50 -5.22
CA THR A 174 17.83 7.87 -3.94
C THR A 174 18.70 8.42 -2.82
N ALA A 175 20.01 8.54 -3.03
CA ALA A 175 20.91 9.17 -2.07
C ALA A 175 20.47 10.61 -1.74
N ILE A 176 20.15 11.41 -2.76
CA ILE A 176 19.64 12.77 -2.57
C ILE A 176 18.30 12.77 -1.83
N ALA A 177 17.37 11.86 -2.16
CA ALA A 177 16.09 11.74 -1.47
C ALA A 177 16.25 11.42 0.01
N ILE A 178 17.15 10.47 0.34
CA ILE A 178 17.49 10.13 1.72
C ILE A 178 18.08 11.34 2.43
N THR A 179 19.03 12.04 1.83
CA THR A 179 19.63 13.25 2.42
C THR A 179 18.58 14.33 2.68
N VAL A 180 17.70 14.63 1.73
CA VAL A 180 16.61 15.60 1.91
C VAL A 180 15.68 15.17 3.04
N GLY A 181 15.28 13.89 3.08
CA GLY A 181 14.43 13.35 4.12
C GLY A 181 15.05 13.45 5.51
N LEU A 182 16.33 13.08 5.63
CA LEU A 182 17.09 13.18 6.89
C LEU A 182 17.22 14.64 7.34
N LEU A 183 17.57 15.56 6.44
CA LEU A 183 17.67 16.98 6.79
C LEU A 183 16.33 17.54 7.30
N LEU A 184 15.22 17.22 6.63
CA LEU A 184 13.91 17.69 7.03
C LEU A 184 13.43 17.09 8.36
N VAL A 185 13.61 15.80 8.56
CA VAL A 185 13.19 15.14 9.82
C VAL A 185 14.00 15.64 11.00
N ASN A 186 15.31 15.83 10.85
CA ASN A 186 16.16 16.38 11.92
C ASN A 186 15.88 17.86 12.18
N TYR A 187 15.39 18.61 11.20
CA TYR A 187 15.04 20.01 11.38
C TYR A 187 13.65 20.22 11.99
N VAL A 188 12.65 19.46 11.54
CA VAL A 188 11.25 19.63 11.99
C VAL A 188 10.97 18.89 13.29
N GLU A 189 11.70 17.79 13.54
CA GLU A 189 11.55 16.89 14.69
C GLU A 189 10.08 16.51 14.94
N PRO A 190 9.36 15.93 13.97
CA PRO A 190 7.93 15.69 14.11
C PRO A 190 7.57 14.74 15.26
N GLY A 191 8.52 13.89 15.70
CA GLY A 191 8.33 12.93 16.79
C GLY A 191 8.26 13.55 18.18
N THR A 192 8.89 14.71 18.42
CA THR A 192 8.83 15.41 19.73
C THR A 192 7.50 16.14 19.91
N ARG A 193 6.77 16.36 18.81
CA ARG A 193 5.46 17.02 18.77
C ARG A 193 4.28 16.06 18.95
N LEU A 194 4.56 14.76 19.13
CA LEU A 194 3.55 13.76 19.46
C LEU A 194 3.23 13.82 20.96
N GLY A 195 1.94 13.84 21.31
CA GLY A 195 1.52 13.69 22.71
C GLY A 195 1.98 12.35 23.31
N VAL A 196 2.24 12.32 24.61
CA VAL A 196 2.78 11.15 25.34
C VAL A 196 1.90 9.91 25.10
N ASP A 197 0.58 10.05 25.17
CA ASP A 197 -0.39 8.98 24.91
C ASP A 197 -0.35 8.45 23.48
N ALA A 198 -0.13 9.32 22.49
CA ALA A 198 -0.02 8.92 21.09
C ALA A 198 1.26 8.12 20.82
N ARG A 199 2.36 8.54 21.44
CA ARG A 199 3.66 7.85 21.36
C ARG A 199 3.58 6.46 21.98
N GLU A 200 2.94 6.33 23.14
CA GLU A 200 2.75 5.04 23.80
C GLU A 200 1.83 4.11 23.01
N LYS A 201 0.72 4.63 22.45
CA LYS A 201 -0.20 3.89 21.57
C LYS A 201 0.51 3.36 20.31
N LEU A 202 1.40 4.15 19.69
CA LEU A 202 2.19 3.72 18.52
C LEU A 202 3.24 2.68 18.89
N MET A 203 3.96 2.85 20.00
CA MET A 203 4.97 1.89 20.44
C MET A 203 4.36 0.51 20.74
N LEU A 204 3.22 0.47 21.45
CA LEU A 204 2.53 -0.78 21.79
C LEU A 204 1.88 -1.45 20.56
N GLY A 205 1.36 -0.67 19.62
CA GLY A 205 0.75 -1.20 18.38
C GLY A 205 1.73 -1.84 17.40
N PHE A 206 3.02 -1.49 17.48
CA PHE A 206 4.06 -1.99 16.57
C PHE A 206 5.16 -2.82 17.24
N GLN A 207 5.17 -2.95 18.58
CA GLN A 207 6.20 -3.68 19.35
C GLN A 207 6.45 -5.11 18.88
N GLY A 208 5.42 -5.87 18.50
CA GLY A 208 5.57 -7.26 18.03
C GLY A 208 6.28 -7.40 16.67
N ASN A 209 6.26 -6.36 15.83
CA ASN A 209 6.84 -6.41 14.47
C ASN A 209 8.26 -5.82 14.39
N ILE A 210 8.74 -5.17 15.44
CA ILE A 210 10.05 -4.48 15.41
C ILE A 210 11.18 -5.49 15.57
N GLN A 211 11.05 -6.45 16.48
CA GLN A 211 12.13 -7.39 16.80
C GLN A 211 12.35 -8.42 15.67
N GLU A 212 11.27 -8.89 15.05
CA GLU A 212 11.29 -9.80 13.89
C GLU A 212 11.89 -9.11 12.64
N LYS A 213 11.53 -7.83 12.41
CA LYS A 213 12.07 -7.05 11.28
C LYS A 213 13.52 -6.62 11.46
N ILE A 214 13.96 -6.37 12.70
CA ILE A 214 15.37 -6.08 13.00
C ILE A 214 16.24 -7.31 12.73
N GLN A 215 15.76 -8.51 13.05
CA GLN A 215 16.46 -9.76 12.72
C GLN A 215 16.54 -10.01 11.20
N GLN A 216 15.47 -9.71 10.45
CA GLN A 216 15.46 -9.82 8.98
C GLN A 216 16.35 -8.78 8.27
N GLY A 217 16.57 -7.60 8.86
CA GLY A 217 17.36 -6.52 8.26
C GLY A 217 18.87 -6.59 8.52
N ALA A 218 19.33 -7.45 9.44
CA ALA A 218 20.72 -7.49 9.89
C ALA A 218 21.67 -8.25 8.93
N GLU A 219 21.15 -9.07 8.02
CA GLU A 219 21.92 -9.85 7.06
C GLU A 219 21.37 -9.66 5.63
N ILE A 220 21.46 -8.44 5.10
CA ILE A 220 21.24 -8.25 3.66
C ILE A 220 22.50 -8.74 2.94
N ASP A 221 22.45 -9.99 2.47
CA ASP A 221 23.48 -10.50 1.57
C ASP A 221 23.27 -9.92 0.16
N ILE A 222 24.12 -8.95 -0.19
CA ILE A 222 24.12 -8.29 -1.50
C ILE A 222 24.42 -9.32 -2.60
N VAL A 223 25.26 -10.32 -2.33
CA VAL A 223 25.60 -11.36 -3.30
C VAL A 223 24.37 -12.22 -3.57
N ASP A 224 23.67 -12.66 -2.52
CA ASP A 224 22.43 -13.43 -2.68
C ASP A 224 21.36 -12.62 -3.42
N MET A 225 21.21 -11.33 -3.11
CA MET A 225 20.31 -10.44 -3.86
C MET A 225 20.66 -10.39 -5.36
N LEU A 226 21.94 -10.27 -5.72
CA LEU A 226 22.40 -10.23 -7.11
C LEU A 226 22.19 -11.57 -7.84
N VAL A 227 22.43 -12.69 -7.16
CA VAL A 227 22.20 -14.03 -7.71
C VAL A 227 20.70 -14.26 -7.94
N ASN A 228 19.86 -13.84 -6.99
CA ASN A 228 18.41 -14.00 -7.06
C ASN A 228 17.70 -13.11 -8.10
N ILE A 229 18.43 -12.20 -8.77
CA ILE A 229 17.94 -11.50 -9.97
C ILE A 229 17.69 -12.52 -11.10
N VAL A 230 18.52 -13.55 -11.19
CA VAL A 230 18.40 -14.60 -12.21
C VAL A 230 17.54 -15.74 -11.66
N SER A 231 16.27 -15.76 -12.05
CA SER A 231 15.37 -16.85 -11.64
C SER A 231 15.74 -18.18 -12.29
N THR A 232 15.69 -19.26 -11.52
CA THR A 232 15.78 -20.63 -12.04
C THR A 232 14.52 -21.03 -12.81
N ASN A 233 13.38 -20.36 -12.56
CA ASN A 233 12.12 -20.61 -13.24
C ASN A 233 11.35 -19.28 -13.47
N PRO A 234 11.50 -18.66 -14.66
CA PRO A 234 10.82 -17.41 -15.01
C PRO A 234 9.29 -17.50 -14.96
N ILE A 235 8.71 -18.69 -15.19
CA ILE A 235 7.26 -18.89 -15.10
C ILE A 235 6.80 -18.79 -13.64
N SER A 236 7.55 -19.40 -12.73
CA SER A 236 7.33 -19.26 -11.28
C SER A 236 7.49 -17.81 -10.84
N ALA A 237 8.52 -17.11 -11.33
CA ALA A 237 8.72 -15.69 -11.05
C ALA A 237 7.51 -14.83 -11.46
N MET A 238 6.94 -15.09 -12.65
CA MET A 238 5.73 -14.43 -13.11
C MET A 238 4.50 -14.78 -12.26
N ALA A 239 4.36 -16.03 -11.86
CA ALA A 239 3.24 -16.46 -11.01
C ALA A 239 3.29 -15.83 -9.61
N ASN A 240 4.50 -15.67 -9.06
CA ASN A 240 4.73 -15.09 -7.73
C ASN A 240 4.85 -13.56 -7.74
N GLY A 241 4.90 -12.93 -8.92
CA GLY A 241 5.03 -11.48 -9.05
C GLY A 241 6.42 -10.92 -8.73
N GLU A 242 7.46 -11.74 -8.90
CA GLU A 242 8.86 -11.37 -8.65
C GLU A 242 9.39 -10.43 -9.74
N MET A 243 9.02 -9.14 -9.65
CA MET A 243 9.20 -8.16 -10.72
C MET A 243 10.65 -8.04 -11.22
N LEU A 244 11.64 -8.08 -10.31
CA LEU A 244 13.06 -7.99 -10.69
C LEU A 244 13.49 -9.15 -11.59
N GLN A 245 13.04 -10.36 -11.27
CA GLN A 245 13.31 -11.57 -12.05
C GLN A 245 12.60 -11.53 -13.41
N ILE A 246 11.35 -11.06 -13.43
CA ILE A 246 10.55 -10.90 -14.66
C ILE A 246 11.24 -9.91 -15.61
N VAL A 247 11.69 -8.75 -15.09
CA VAL A 247 12.43 -7.74 -15.86
C VAL A 247 13.72 -8.31 -16.42
N PHE A 248 14.52 -9.01 -15.61
CA PHE A 248 15.76 -9.63 -16.06
C PHE A 248 15.52 -10.64 -17.19
N PHE A 249 14.54 -11.53 -17.01
CA PHE A 249 14.16 -12.50 -18.04
C PHE A 249 13.70 -11.81 -19.33
N ALA A 250 12.82 -10.80 -19.24
CA ALA A 250 12.31 -10.07 -20.40
C ALA A 250 13.43 -9.39 -21.19
N LEU A 251 14.40 -8.76 -20.50
CA LEU A 251 15.56 -8.14 -21.11
C LEU A 251 16.47 -9.18 -21.78
N MET A 252 16.72 -10.32 -21.13
CA MET A 252 17.52 -11.41 -21.71
C MET A 252 16.88 -11.97 -22.98
N VAL A 253 15.55 -12.17 -22.97
CA VAL A 253 14.80 -12.61 -24.16
C VAL A 253 14.89 -11.56 -25.26
N GLY A 254 14.58 -10.29 -24.96
CA GLY A 254 14.62 -9.22 -25.96
C GLY A 254 16.01 -9.01 -26.58
N VAL A 255 17.07 -9.09 -25.77
CA VAL A 255 18.47 -9.06 -26.26
C VAL A 255 18.77 -10.27 -27.13
N SER A 256 18.37 -11.48 -26.71
CA SER A 256 18.61 -12.71 -27.47
C SER A 256 17.91 -12.71 -28.83
N LEU A 257 16.75 -12.06 -28.95
CA LEU A 257 16.05 -11.87 -30.23
C LEU A 257 16.87 -11.04 -31.24
N THR A 258 17.78 -10.18 -30.79
CA THR A 258 18.68 -9.44 -31.69
C THR A 258 19.84 -10.30 -32.24
N LEU A 259 20.06 -11.48 -31.65
CA LEU A 259 21.17 -12.38 -31.99
C LEU A 259 20.76 -13.51 -32.95
N ILE A 260 19.46 -13.66 -33.23
CA ILE A 260 18.92 -14.69 -34.14
C ILE A 260 18.52 -14.07 -35.50
N PRO A 261 18.29 -14.88 -36.56
CA PRO A 261 17.86 -14.38 -37.86
C PRO A 261 16.59 -13.52 -37.76
N LYS A 262 16.61 -12.37 -38.44
CA LYS A 262 15.56 -11.34 -38.34
C LYS A 262 14.17 -11.88 -38.66
N GLU A 263 14.07 -12.79 -39.63
CA GLU A 263 12.80 -13.39 -40.06
C GLU A 263 12.15 -14.20 -38.92
N LYS A 264 12.97 -14.88 -38.11
CA LYS A 264 12.49 -15.65 -36.94
C LYS A 264 12.18 -14.74 -35.76
N ALA A 265 13.04 -13.74 -35.51
CA ALA A 265 12.82 -12.76 -34.45
C ALA A 265 11.54 -11.93 -34.68
N ALA A 266 11.28 -11.52 -35.92
CA ALA A 266 10.16 -10.65 -36.28
C ALA A 266 8.80 -11.23 -35.86
N SER A 267 8.58 -12.53 -36.03
CA SER A 267 7.33 -13.18 -35.61
C SER A 267 7.12 -13.12 -34.10
N VAL A 268 8.20 -13.32 -33.31
CA VAL A 268 8.13 -13.27 -31.85
C VAL A 268 7.90 -11.84 -31.38
N VAL A 269 8.65 -10.88 -31.93
CA VAL A 269 8.51 -9.46 -31.59
C VAL A 269 7.10 -8.97 -31.94
N SER A 270 6.59 -9.29 -33.13
CA SER A 270 5.24 -8.88 -33.57
C SER A 270 4.13 -9.43 -32.66
N PHE A 271 4.26 -10.69 -32.18
CA PHE A 271 3.34 -11.23 -31.18
C PHE A 271 3.36 -10.41 -29.88
N PHE A 272 4.53 -10.14 -29.31
CA PHE A 272 4.64 -9.38 -28.07
C PHE A 272 4.23 -7.92 -28.23
N ASP A 273 4.44 -7.33 -29.41
CA ASP A 273 4.01 -5.97 -29.73
C ASP A 273 2.48 -5.87 -29.74
N GLY A 274 1.80 -6.75 -30.51
CA GLY A 274 0.34 -6.81 -30.51
C GLY A 274 -0.25 -7.19 -29.14
N PHE A 275 0.45 -8.02 -28.37
CA PHE A 275 0.06 -8.36 -27.01
C PHE A 275 0.23 -7.19 -26.04
N SER A 276 1.29 -6.38 -26.19
CA SER A 276 1.48 -5.14 -25.43
C SER A 276 0.36 -4.14 -25.74
N ASP A 277 0.01 -3.96 -27.02
CA ASP A 277 -1.12 -3.11 -27.44
C ASP A 277 -2.45 -3.58 -26.85
N LEU A 278 -2.70 -4.88 -26.82
CA LEU A 278 -3.87 -5.46 -26.16
C LEU A 278 -3.91 -5.09 -24.67
N MET A 279 -2.78 -5.25 -23.96
CA MET A 279 -2.69 -4.89 -22.54
C MET A 279 -2.94 -3.39 -22.31
N ILE A 280 -2.38 -2.51 -23.16
CA ILE A 280 -2.64 -1.06 -23.12
C ILE A 280 -4.14 -0.76 -23.29
N GLN A 281 -4.83 -1.43 -24.20
CA GLN A 281 -6.28 -1.26 -24.34
C GLN A 281 -7.07 -1.74 -23.12
N MET A 282 -6.63 -2.83 -22.47
CA MET A 282 -7.24 -3.27 -21.21
C MET A 282 -7.06 -2.23 -20.11
N ILE A 283 -5.89 -1.59 -20.03
CA ILE A 283 -5.64 -0.48 -19.09
C ILE A 283 -6.63 0.65 -19.35
N HIS A 284 -6.82 1.08 -20.60
CA HIS A 284 -7.80 2.12 -20.91
C HIS A 284 -9.22 1.78 -20.44
N LEU A 285 -9.63 0.50 -20.51
CA LEU A 285 -10.91 0.05 -19.99
C LEU A 285 -10.96 0.12 -18.46
N ILE A 286 -9.93 -0.37 -17.79
CA ILE A 286 -9.82 -0.34 -16.31
C ILE A 286 -9.77 1.12 -15.81
N MET A 287 -9.12 2.01 -16.53
CA MET A 287 -9.03 3.42 -16.17
C MET A 287 -10.39 4.14 -16.20
N LYS A 288 -11.41 3.61 -16.89
CA LYS A 288 -12.78 4.16 -16.83
C LYS A 288 -13.44 3.99 -15.46
N ILE A 289 -13.07 2.94 -14.72
CA ILE A 289 -13.59 2.67 -13.36
C ILE A 289 -12.70 3.26 -12.26
N ALA A 290 -11.54 3.81 -12.60
CA ALA A 290 -10.58 4.37 -11.65
C ALA A 290 -11.19 5.35 -10.63
N PRO A 291 -12.09 6.28 -10.98
CA PRO A 291 -12.68 7.19 -9.99
C PRO A 291 -13.41 6.43 -8.86
N TYR A 292 -14.09 5.33 -9.16
CA TYR A 292 -14.79 4.55 -8.13
C TYR A 292 -13.81 3.77 -7.25
N GLY A 293 -12.76 3.21 -7.86
CA GLY A 293 -11.69 2.51 -7.14
C GLY A 293 -10.94 3.45 -6.19
N VAL A 294 -10.50 4.61 -6.68
CA VAL A 294 -9.80 5.63 -5.88
C VAL A 294 -10.67 6.16 -4.75
N PHE A 295 -11.95 6.43 -5.01
CA PHE A 295 -12.90 6.83 -3.98
C PHE A 295 -12.98 5.79 -2.87
N ALA A 296 -13.20 4.51 -3.21
CA ALA A 296 -13.34 3.43 -2.25
C ALA A 296 -12.06 3.17 -1.44
N LEU A 297 -10.88 3.26 -2.07
CA LEU A 297 -9.60 3.09 -1.40
C LEU A 297 -9.37 4.18 -0.35
N ILE A 298 -9.46 5.45 -0.75
CA ILE A 298 -9.23 6.57 0.16
C ILE A 298 -10.29 6.64 1.25
N ALA A 299 -11.56 6.40 0.93
CA ALA A 299 -12.64 6.32 1.91
C ALA A 299 -12.38 5.24 2.96
N ALA A 300 -11.99 4.03 2.55
CA ALA A 300 -11.70 2.95 3.46
C ALA A 300 -10.47 3.26 4.32
N THR A 301 -9.38 3.77 3.74
CA THR A 301 -8.18 4.14 4.49
C THR A 301 -8.47 5.23 5.52
N VAL A 302 -9.14 6.32 5.12
CA VAL A 302 -9.46 7.41 6.04
C VAL A 302 -10.50 6.98 7.09
N GLY A 303 -11.47 6.15 6.70
CA GLY A 303 -12.47 5.61 7.63
C GLY A 303 -11.89 4.64 8.66
N GLU A 304 -10.86 3.87 8.29
CA GLU A 304 -10.21 2.88 9.16
C GLU A 304 -9.28 3.51 10.20
N PHE A 305 -8.56 4.57 9.82
CA PHE A 305 -7.62 5.27 10.72
C PHE A 305 -8.24 6.48 11.43
N GLY A 306 -9.30 7.08 10.87
CA GLY A 306 -9.98 8.25 11.41
C GLY A 306 -9.14 9.53 11.36
N PHE A 307 -9.81 10.68 11.43
CA PHE A 307 -9.15 11.99 11.35
C PHE A 307 -8.18 12.27 12.51
N GLU A 308 -8.43 11.72 13.70
CA GLU A 308 -7.60 11.97 14.89
C GLU A 308 -6.17 11.40 14.75
N ILE A 309 -6.00 10.25 14.10
CA ILE A 309 -4.65 9.72 13.82
C ILE A 309 -3.94 10.61 12.80
N LEU A 310 -4.66 11.09 11.78
CA LEU A 310 -4.10 12.04 10.80
C LEU A 310 -3.68 13.35 11.46
N GLN A 311 -4.45 13.85 12.43
CA GLN A 311 -4.09 15.06 13.19
C GLN A 311 -2.86 14.83 14.08
N THR A 312 -2.82 13.69 14.77
CA THR A 312 -1.71 13.31 15.65
C THR A 312 -0.41 13.13 14.86
N LEU A 313 -0.48 12.49 13.68
CA LEU A 313 0.65 12.36 12.76
C LEU A 313 0.80 13.57 11.82
N GLY A 314 0.06 14.65 12.04
CA GLY A 314 -0.02 15.76 11.09
C GLY A 314 1.35 16.38 10.80
N TRP A 315 2.17 16.60 11.83
CA TRP A 315 3.54 17.09 11.66
C TRP A 315 4.44 16.12 10.92
N TYR A 316 4.31 14.82 11.19
CA TYR A 316 5.04 13.78 10.46
C TYR A 316 4.64 13.74 8.98
N ALA A 317 3.33 13.71 8.71
CA ALA A 317 2.78 13.70 7.36
C ALA A 317 3.16 14.98 6.59
N ALA A 318 3.09 16.15 7.21
CA ALA A 318 3.49 17.42 6.61
C ALA A 318 4.99 17.43 6.25
N THR A 319 5.84 16.92 7.14
CA THR A 319 7.30 16.80 6.88
C THR A 319 7.57 15.87 5.71
N LEU A 320 6.89 14.72 5.67
CA LEU A 320 7.00 13.75 4.57
C LEU A 320 6.55 14.37 3.24
N VAL A 321 5.36 14.99 3.20
CA VAL A 321 4.82 15.63 1.98
C VAL A 321 5.75 16.75 1.51
N LEU A 322 6.29 17.56 2.43
CA LEU A 322 7.26 18.59 2.10
C LEU A 322 8.52 17.99 1.46
N GLY A 323 9.07 16.89 2.04
CA GLY A 323 10.22 16.18 1.48
C GLY A 323 9.95 15.61 0.09
N LEU A 324 8.78 14.99 -0.10
CA LEU A 324 8.33 14.49 -1.41
C LEU A 324 8.17 15.63 -2.43
N CYS A 325 7.61 16.77 -2.03
CA CYS A 325 7.48 17.95 -2.88
C CYS A 325 8.85 18.53 -3.27
N ILE A 326 9.78 18.66 -2.32
CA ILE A 326 11.15 19.11 -2.58
C ILE A 326 11.83 18.16 -3.56
N HIS A 327 11.77 16.86 -3.30
CA HIS A 327 12.39 15.88 -4.19
C HIS A 327 11.76 15.89 -5.58
N MET A 328 10.43 15.94 -5.67
CA MET A 328 9.72 15.96 -6.94
C MET A 328 10.01 17.24 -7.75
N PHE A 329 9.81 18.43 -7.17
CA PHE A 329 9.92 19.67 -7.93
C PHE A 329 11.36 20.15 -8.13
N ILE A 330 12.23 19.98 -7.12
CA ILE A 330 13.62 20.47 -7.17
C ILE A 330 14.52 19.43 -7.80
N VAL A 331 14.54 18.20 -7.28
CA VAL A 331 15.49 17.17 -7.75
C VAL A 331 15.05 16.61 -9.09
N LEU A 332 13.86 16.00 -9.18
CA LEU A 332 13.37 15.43 -10.43
C LEU A 332 13.07 16.51 -11.47
N GLY A 333 12.42 17.60 -11.06
CA GLY A 333 12.19 18.76 -11.94
C GLY A 333 13.50 19.40 -12.44
N GLY A 334 14.51 19.52 -11.58
CA GLY A 334 15.84 20.00 -11.95
C GLY A 334 16.53 19.08 -12.94
N ILE A 335 16.52 17.77 -12.71
CA ILE A 335 17.08 16.77 -13.65
C ILE A 335 16.42 16.88 -15.01
N VAL A 336 15.08 16.94 -15.06
CA VAL A 336 14.34 17.11 -16.33
C VAL A 336 14.78 18.40 -17.03
N ARG A 337 14.84 19.53 -16.31
CA ARG A 337 15.22 20.81 -16.90
C ARG A 337 16.64 20.82 -17.46
N VAL A 338 17.60 20.27 -16.70
CA VAL A 338 19.03 20.30 -17.04
C VAL A 338 19.37 19.31 -18.15
N PHE A 339 18.88 18.07 -18.06
CA PHE A 339 19.29 17.00 -18.99
C PHE A 339 18.41 16.87 -20.23
N SER A 340 17.12 17.22 -20.15
CA SER A 340 16.19 17.08 -21.28
C SER A 340 15.82 18.41 -21.94
N GLY A 341 16.14 19.54 -21.30
CA GLY A 341 15.72 20.87 -21.76
C GLY A 341 14.21 21.13 -21.66
N LEU A 342 13.39 20.13 -21.31
CA LEU A 342 11.95 20.23 -21.20
C LEU A 342 11.55 21.10 -19.99
N SER A 343 10.40 21.78 -20.08
CA SER A 343 9.86 22.48 -18.92
C SER A 343 9.31 21.47 -17.89
N PRO A 344 9.74 21.53 -16.62
CA PRO A 344 9.28 20.59 -15.58
C PRO A 344 7.76 20.59 -15.41
N LEU A 345 7.12 21.75 -15.54
CA LEU A 345 5.65 21.84 -15.47
C LEU A 345 4.96 21.05 -16.59
N ARG A 346 5.53 21.01 -17.80
CA ARG A 346 4.95 20.23 -18.91
C ARG A 346 5.11 18.73 -18.64
N PHE A 347 6.26 18.33 -18.11
CA PHE A 347 6.53 16.96 -17.69
C PHE A 347 5.54 16.48 -16.62
N PHE A 348 5.42 17.20 -15.51
CA PHE A 348 4.48 16.83 -14.43
C PHE A 348 3.01 16.91 -14.86
N ARG A 349 2.67 17.79 -15.82
CA ARG A 349 1.32 17.83 -16.38
C ARG A 349 0.97 16.59 -17.20
N GLY A 350 1.96 15.93 -17.81
CA GLY A 350 1.78 14.66 -18.51
C GLY A 350 1.62 13.47 -17.57
N LEU A 351 2.23 13.50 -16.39
CA LEU A 351 2.24 12.38 -15.42
C LEU A 351 1.10 12.42 -14.39
N LYS A 352 0.15 13.34 -14.51
CA LYS A 352 -0.88 13.58 -13.48
C LYS A 352 -1.70 12.33 -13.16
N ASP A 353 -2.12 11.58 -14.18
CA ASP A 353 -2.93 10.37 -13.99
C ASP A 353 -2.12 9.30 -13.23
N VAL A 354 -0.87 9.06 -13.64
CA VAL A 354 0.05 8.13 -12.97
C VAL A 354 0.27 8.52 -11.51
N MET A 355 0.50 9.80 -11.22
CA MET A 355 0.70 10.31 -9.86
C MET A 355 -0.53 10.11 -8.97
N LEU A 356 -1.74 10.36 -9.49
CA LEU A 356 -2.97 10.20 -8.73
C LEU A 356 -3.26 8.73 -8.42
N ILE A 357 -3.02 7.83 -9.38
CA ILE A 357 -3.16 6.40 -9.13
C ILE A 357 -2.10 5.93 -8.14
N ALA A 358 -0.85 6.38 -8.25
CA ALA A 358 0.23 5.97 -7.34
C ALA A 358 -0.07 6.39 -5.90
N PHE A 359 -0.56 7.61 -5.72
CA PHE A 359 -0.93 8.15 -4.42
C PHE A 359 -2.12 7.41 -3.81
N SER A 360 -3.14 7.08 -4.61
CA SER A 360 -4.35 6.42 -4.12
C SER A 360 -4.21 4.90 -3.92
N SER A 361 -3.36 4.24 -4.70
CA SER A 361 -3.11 2.80 -4.61
C SER A 361 -2.06 2.45 -3.56
N SER A 362 -1.19 3.40 -3.20
CA SER A 362 -0.01 3.17 -2.38
C SER A 362 0.87 2.03 -2.94
N SER A 363 0.86 1.80 -4.25
CA SER A 363 1.58 0.70 -4.91
C SER A 363 2.18 1.13 -6.25
N SER A 364 3.51 1.10 -6.33
CA SER A 364 4.28 1.32 -7.57
C SER A 364 4.01 0.23 -8.62
N ALA A 365 3.85 -1.02 -8.19
CA ALA A 365 3.55 -2.13 -9.09
C ALA A 365 2.16 -2.02 -9.74
N ALA A 366 1.17 -1.54 -8.97
CA ALA A 366 -0.17 -1.29 -9.50
C ALA A 366 -0.23 -0.09 -10.46
N THR A 367 0.77 0.80 -10.45
CA THR A 367 0.79 1.99 -11.31
C THR A 367 1.55 1.83 -12.60
N LEU A 368 2.45 0.84 -12.68
CA LEU A 368 3.24 0.58 -13.88
C LEU A 368 2.43 0.52 -15.18
N PRO A 369 1.21 -0.08 -15.23
CA PRO A 369 0.44 -0.15 -16.48
C PRO A 369 -0.07 1.20 -16.99
N VAL A 370 -0.19 2.21 -16.13
CA VAL A 370 -0.82 3.51 -16.42
C VAL A 370 0.23 4.50 -16.90
#